data_AF-A0ABD0NYW4-F1
#
_entry.id   AF-A0ABD0NYW4-F1
#
_cell.length_a   1.000
_cell.length_b   1.000
_cell.length_c   1.000
_cell.angle_alpha   90.00
_cell.angle_beta   90.00
_cell.angle_gamma   90.00
#
_symmetry.space_group_name_H-M   'P 1'
#
loop_
_entity.id
_entity.type
_entity.pdbx_description
1 polymer ?
#
loop_
_entity_poly.entity_id
_entity_poly.type
_entity_poly.pdbx_seq_one_letter_code
_entity_poly.pdbx_strand_id
1 'polypeptide(L)'
;KLHMQKGCANVTSLTEELQSVKREKSELEEERTQLKNKIAELEATPPPQTTLLPMKNPCADEWKHFNGSCYYVSEFRRSWSDSQAYCKRQGGHLAIILTAEEQ
;
A
#
# COMPACT_ATOMS: atom_id res chain seq x y z
N LYS A 1 -24.70 -38.36 30.07
CA LYS A 1 -25.04 -36.96 30.43
C LYS A 1 -23.88 -35.97 30.20
N LEU A 2 -22.62 -36.31 30.52
CA LEU A 2 -21.46 -35.42 30.35
C LEU A 2 -21.11 -35.01 28.90
N HIS A 3 -21.40 -35.87 27.92
CA HIS A 3 -21.02 -35.65 26.52
C HIS A 3 -21.87 -34.58 25.82
N MET A 4 -23.17 -34.54 26.12
CA MET A 4 -24.11 -33.54 25.56
C MET A 4 -23.84 -32.13 26.09
N GLN A 5 -23.37 -32.02 27.33
CA GLN A 5 -23.04 -30.75 27.99
C GLN A 5 -21.78 -30.08 27.40
N LYS A 6 -20.78 -30.89 27.01
CA LYS A 6 -19.58 -30.41 26.27
C LYS A 6 -19.93 -29.94 24.85
N GLY A 7 -20.85 -30.64 24.18
CA GLY A 7 -21.35 -30.23 22.86
C GLY A 7 -22.05 -28.87 22.88
N CYS A 8 -22.93 -28.64 23.86
CA CYS A 8 -23.61 -27.34 24.01
C CYS A 8 -22.62 -26.20 24.29
N ALA A 9 -21.64 -26.39 25.19
CA ALA A 9 -20.65 -25.35 25.50
C ALA A 9 -19.82 -24.94 24.27
N ASN A 10 -19.40 -25.90 23.46
CA ASN A 10 -18.64 -25.64 22.24
C ASN A 10 -19.49 -24.91 21.18
N VAL A 11 -20.77 -25.29 21.02
CA VAL A 11 -21.68 -24.62 20.08
C VAL A 11 -21.92 -23.17 20.51
N THR A 12 -22.07 -22.90 21.82
CA THR A 12 -22.23 -21.53 22.33
C THR A 12 -21.00 -20.68 22.04
N SER A 13 -19.80 -21.19 22.34
CA SER A 13 -18.53 -20.52 22.06
C SER A 13 -18.36 -20.18 20.56
N LEU A 14 -18.67 -21.14 19.68
CA LEU A 14 -18.59 -20.92 18.23
C LEU A 14 -19.61 -19.90 17.72
N THR A 15 -20.77 -19.82 18.38
CA THR A 15 -21.82 -18.85 18.02
C THR A 15 -21.41 -17.44 18.42
N GLU A 16 -20.75 -17.27 19.57
CA GLU A 16 -20.21 -15.99 20.04
C GLU A 16 -19.10 -15.48 19.10
N GLU A 17 -18.17 -16.36 18.70
CA GLU A 17 -17.13 -16.03 17.71
C GLU A 17 -17.74 -15.63 16.37
N LEU A 18 -18.75 -16.36 15.89
CA LEU A 18 -19.44 -16.04 14.64
C LEU A 18 -20.14 -14.68 14.71
N GLN A 19 -20.71 -14.33 15.87
CA GLN A 19 -21.30 -13.01 16.09
C GLN A 19 -20.24 -11.91 16.12
N SER A 20 -19.07 -12.16 16.71
CA SER A 20 -17.95 -11.20 16.71
C SER A 20 -17.46 -10.93 15.29
N VAL A 21 -17.17 -12.00 14.54
CA VAL A 21 -16.70 -11.90 13.14
C VAL A 21 -17.73 -11.22 12.25
N LYS A 22 -19.03 -11.48 12.45
CA LYS A 22 -20.08 -10.80 11.69
C LYS A 22 -20.13 -9.30 11.98
N ARG A 23 -19.86 -8.88 13.23
CA ARG A 23 -19.80 -7.48 13.61
C ARG A 23 -18.61 -6.78 12.96
N GLU A 24 -17.42 -7.36 13.10
CA GLU A 24 -16.19 -6.84 12.47
C GLU A 24 -16.33 -6.76 10.95
N LYS A 25 -16.94 -7.78 10.32
CA LYS A 25 -17.24 -7.75 8.89
C LYS A 25 -18.16 -6.58 8.51
N SER A 26 -19.21 -6.33 9.30
CA SER A 26 -20.12 -5.20 9.05
C SER A 26 -19.41 -3.85 9.19
N GLU A 27 -18.51 -3.71 10.16
CA GLU A 27 -17.71 -2.50 10.36
C GLU A 27 -16.75 -2.27 9.18
N LEU A 28 -16.04 -3.32 8.74
CA LEU A 28 -15.15 -3.24 7.58
C LEU A 28 -15.88 -2.96 6.27
N GLU A 29 -17.08 -3.50 6.08
CA GLU A 29 -17.90 -3.22 4.89
C GLU A 29 -18.37 -1.77 4.83
N GLU A 30 -18.65 -1.16 5.99
CA GLU A 30 -18.99 0.25 6.12
C GLU A 30 -17.76 1.14 5.83
N GLU A 31 -16.62 0.88 6.47
CA GLU A 31 -15.37 1.59 6.20
C GLU A 31 -14.99 1.53 4.72
N ARG A 32 -15.12 0.34 4.10
CA ARG A 32 -14.85 0.16 2.67
C ARG A 32 -15.78 1.02 1.82
N THR A 33 -17.03 1.15 2.21
CA THR A 33 -18.02 1.96 1.48
C THR A 33 -17.70 3.45 1.61
N GLN A 34 -17.31 3.90 2.80
CA GLN A 34 -16.85 5.28 3.03
C GLN A 34 -15.59 5.61 2.24
N LEU A 35 -14.58 4.73 2.24
CA LEU A 35 -13.36 4.90 1.46
C LEU A 35 -13.64 4.99 -0.05
N LYS A 36 -14.54 4.14 -0.56
CA LYS A 36 -14.95 4.20 -1.97
C LYS A 36 -15.60 5.53 -2.33
N ASN A 37 -16.48 6.05 -1.48
CA ASN A 37 -17.09 7.36 -1.69
C ASN A 37 -16.05 8.48 -1.64
N LYS A 38 -15.06 8.38 -0.73
CA LYS A 38 -13.99 9.38 -0.64
C LYS A 38 -13.08 9.39 -1.87
N ILE A 39 -12.77 8.21 -2.41
CA ILE A 39 -12.04 8.08 -3.68
C ILE A 39 -12.83 8.73 -4.80
N ALA A 40 -14.12 8.42 -4.93
CA ALA A 40 -14.98 9.02 -5.94
C ALA A 40 -15.05 10.56 -5.81
N GLU A 41 -15.06 11.10 -4.59
CA GLU A 41 -15.03 12.55 -4.33
C GLU A 41 -13.69 13.18 -4.77
N LEU A 42 -12.56 12.53 -4.49
CA LEU A 42 -11.24 12.98 -4.92
C LEU A 42 -11.07 12.89 -6.45
N GLU A 43 -11.69 11.90 -7.07
CA GLU A 43 -11.69 11.69 -8.53
C GLU A 43 -12.74 12.57 -9.26
N ALA A 44 -13.77 13.06 -8.57
CA ALA A 44 -14.83 13.90 -9.13
C ALA A 44 -14.40 15.36 -9.36
N THR A 45 -13.20 15.75 -8.91
CA THR A 45 -12.53 16.92 -9.49
C THR A 45 -12.20 16.58 -10.94
N PRO A 46 -12.81 17.23 -11.96
CA PRO A 46 -12.38 17.02 -13.33
C PRO A 46 -10.87 17.30 -13.36
N PRO A 47 -10.05 16.44 -13.98
CA PRO A 47 -8.66 16.81 -14.18
C PRO A 47 -8.68 18.20 -14.80
N PRO A 48 -7.95 19.21 -14.26
CA PRO A 48 -7.80 20.46 -14.98
C PRO A 48 -7.41 20.04 -16.39
N GLN A 49 -8.16 20.52 -17.39
CA GLN A 49 -7.89 20.28 -18.80
C GLN A 49 -6.52 20.88 -19.10
N THR A 50 -5.50 20.16 -18.65
CA THR A 50 -4.12 20.47 -18.83
C THR A 50 -3.89 19.90 -20.19
N THR A 51 -3.89 20.81 -21.16
CA THR A 51 -3.10 20.73 -22.38
C THR A 51 -2.07 19.61 -22.22
N LEU A 52 -2.13 18.59 -23.08
CA LEU A 52 -1.19 17.46 -23.10
C LEU A 52 0.23 17.98 -23.31
N LEU A 53 0.79 18.62 -22.30
CA LEU A 53 2.21 18.80 -22.14
C LEU A 53 2.73 17.38 -21.94
N PRO A 54 3.82 16.99 -22.64
CA PRO A 54 4.42 15.68 -22.45
C PRO A 54 4.54 15.46 -20.95
N MET A 55 3.96 14.36 -20.43
CA MET A 55 3.99 14.04 -19.01
C MET A 55 5.43 14.20 -18.56
N LYS A 56 5.70 15.33 -17.89
CA LYS A 56 7.02 15.61 -17.36
C LYS A 56 7.29 14.44 -16.43
N ASN A 57 8.42 13.76 -16.63
CA ASN A 57 8.83 12.64 -15.79
C ASN A 57 8.49 13.01 -14.33
N PRO A 58 7.67 12.22 -13.62
CA PRO A 58 7.23 12.57 -12.27
C PRO A 58 8.40 12.61 -11.29
N CYS A 59 9.55 12.07 -11.69
CA CYS A 59 10.79 12.11 -10.95
C CYS A 59 11.60 13.38 -11.26
N ALA A 60 12.51 13.73 -10.35
CA ALA A 60 13.47 14.79 -10.57
C ALA A 60 14.32 14.52 -11.83
N ASP A 61 14.93 15.58 -12.37
CA ASP A 61 15.83 15.46 -13.52
C ASP A 61 16.94 14.43 -13.23
N GLU A 62 17.29 13.60 -14.23
CA GLU A 62 18.23 12.47 -14.14
C GLU A 62 17.75 11.25 -13.31
N TRP A 63 16.52 11.23 -12.80
CA TRP A 63 15.92 10.05 -12.16
C TRP A 63 15.05 9.27 -13.14
N LYS A 64 15.14 7.94 -13.08
CA LYS A 64 14.32 7.03 -13.89
C LYS A 64 13.04 6.69 -13.17
N HIS A 65 11.89 6.93 -13.81
CA HIS A 65 10.60 6.47 -13.32
C HIS A 65 10.37 5.01 -13.73
N PHE A 66 10.06 4.15 -12.77
CA PHE A 66 9.60 2.78 -13.02
C PHE A 66 8.57 2.39 -11.96
N ASN A 67 7.41 1.93 -12.42
CA ASN A 67 6.32 1.40 -11.58
C ASN A 67 5.95 2.28 -10.36
N GLY A 68 5.84 3.60 -10.55
CA GLY A 68 5.49 4.54 -9.48
C GLY A 68 6.65 4.93 -8.55
N SER A 69 7.85 4.41 -8.78
CA SER A 69 9.07 4.73 -8.03
C SER A 69 10.07 5.49 -8.88
N CYS A 70 10.93 6.27 -8.23
CA CYS A 70 12.00 7.03 -8.85
C CYS A 70 13.36 6.45 -8.48
N TYR A 71 14.17 6.13 -9.48
CA TYR A 71 15.46 5.48 -9.32
C TYR A 71 16.60 6.37 -9.79
N TYR A 72 17.62 6.53 -8.96
CA TYR A 72 18.87 7.19 -9.31
C TYR A 72 20.01 6.18 -9.38
N VAL A 73 20.69 6.13 -10.52
CA VAL A 73 21.88 5.29 -10.72
C VAL A 73 23.09 6.22 -10.71
N SER A 74 23.94 6.10 -9.70
CA SER A 74 25.11 6.96 -9.58
C SER A 74 26.19 6.59 -10.60
N GLU A 75 26.79 7.59 -11.23
CA GLU A 75 28.00 7.42 -12.05
C GLU A 75 29.24 7.10 -11.19
N PHE A 76 29.20 7.43 -9.90
CA PHE A 76 30.31 7.26 -8.98
C PHE A 76 30.14 6.01 -8.12
N ARG A 77 31.21 5.20 -8.06
CA ARG A 77 31.28 4.08 -7.14
C ARG A 77 31.54 4.60 -5.72
N ARG A 78 30.81 4.05 -4.77
CA ARG A 78 30.92 4.34 -3.34
C ARG A 78 30.89 3.03 -2.57
N SER A 79 31.39 3.06 -1.33
CA SER A 79 31.13 1.95 -0.40
C SER A 79 29.63 1.79 -0.19
N TRP A 80 29.20 0.64 0.31
CA TRP A 80 27.78 0.41 0.60
C TRP A 80 27.23 1.46 1.59
N SER A 81 27.98 1.72 2.68
CA SER A 81 27.61 2.71 3.70
C SER A 81 27.51 4.12 3.13
N ASP A 82 28.46 4.51 2.28
CA ASP A 82 28.46 5.84 1.66
C ASP A 82 27.33 5.99 0.65
N SER A 83 27.00 4.92 -0.08
CA SER A 83 25.87 4.90 -1.01
C SER A 83 24.55 5.09 -0.26
N GLN A 84 24.35 4.38 0.86
CA GLN A 84 23.16 4.53 1.69
C GLN A 84 23.04 5.93 2.29
N ALA A 85 24.14 6.48 2.80
CA ALA A 85 24.17 7.85 3.32
C ALA A 85 23.86 8.87 2.22
N TYR A 86 24.37 8.65 1.00
CA TYR A 86 24.08 9.49 -0.15
C TYR A 86 22.59 9.46 -0.51
N CYS A 87 21.99 8.28 -0.70
CA CYS A 87 20.56 8.16 -1.03
C CYS A 87 19.66 8.81 0.02
N LYS A 88 19.99 8.66 1.32
CA LYS A 88 19.27 9.34 2.41
C LYS A 88 19.32 10.86 2.30
N ARG A 89 20.47 11.44 1.93
CA ARG A 89 20.59 12.89 1.71
C ARG A 89 19.78 13.38 0.51
N GLN A 90 19.53 12.52 -0.48
CA GLN A 90 18.67 12.83 -1.63
C GLN A 90 17.17 12.59 -1.34
N GLY A 91 16.79 12.28 -0.09
CA GLY A 91 15.40 12.00 0.29
C GLY A 91 14.91 10.58 -0.01
N GLY A 92 15.81 9.64 -0.32
CA GLY A 92 15.49 8.25 -0.62
C GLY A 92 16.31 7.24 0.20
N HIS A 93 16.45 6.03 -0.34
CA HIS A 93 17.27 4.95 0.22
C HIS A 93 17.97 4.18 -0.90
N LEU A 94 18.91 3.29 -0.57
CA LEU A 94 19.45 2.37 -1.59
C LEU A 94 18.30 1.54 -2.17
N ALA A 95 18.34 1.32 -3.49
CA ALA A 95 17.33 0.54 -4.17
C ALA A 95 17.21 -0.87 -3.56
N ILE A 96 15.97 -1.28 -3.30
CA ILE A 96 15.61 -2.63 -2.90
C ILE A 96 14.83 -3.20 -4.07
N ILE A 97 15.33 -4.29 -4.64
CA ILE A 97 14.74 -4.94 -5.81
C ILE A 97 13.75 -5.99 -5.30
N LEU A 98 12.46 -5.79 -5.55
CA LEU A 98 11.38 -6.63 -5.04
C LEU A 98 10.83 -7.59 -6.09
N THR A 99 11.00 -7.29 -7.38
CA THR A 99 10.53 -8.15 -8.48
C THR A 99 11.62 -8.43 -9.51
N ALA A 100 11.40 -9.43 -10.37
CA ALA A 100 12.35 -9.78 -11.43
C ALA A 100 12.46 -8.68 -12.49
N GLU A 101 11.38 -7.93 -12.72
CA GLU A 101 11.32 -6.82 -13.67
C GLU A 101 12.12 -5.60 -13.20
N GLU A 102 12.40 -5.50 -11.90
CA GLU A 102 13.22 -4.43 -11.32
C GLU A 102 14.74 -4.70 -11.40
N GLN A 103 15.15 -5.93 -11.72
CA GLN A 103 16.54 -6.39 -11.72
C GLN A 103 17.27 -6.15 -13.06
#